data_AF-A0A172Y0J0-F1
#
_entry.id   AF-A0A172Y0J0-F1
#
_cell.length_a   1.000
_cell.length_b   1.000
_cell.length_c   1.000
_cell.angle_alpha   90.00
_cell.angle_beta   90.00
_cell.angle_gamma   90.00
#
_symmetry.space_group_name_H-M   'P 1'
#
loop_
_entity.id
_entity.type
_entity.pdbx_description
1 polymer ?
#
loop_
_entity_poly.entity_id
_entity_poly.type
_entity_poly.pdbx_seq_one_letter_code
_entity_poly.pdbx_strand_id
1 'polypeptide(L)'
;MNTEKMDHQKIVKSLEASHFIKITNNGNWLENHAIIYAKEIKNTIFLLFVVSESKGKIEDIRALIAQFDDVGNIGKHEPEQILFYLSIRKKNDLHYFEKFMEIHD
;
A
#
# COMPACT_ATOMS: atom_id res chain seq x y z
N MET A 1 -10.50 -7.64 -27.98
CA MET A 1 -9.76 -6.79 -27.02
C MET A 1 -9.13 -7.71 -25.98
N ASN A 2 -7.79 -7.85 -25.99
CA ASN A 2 -7.09 -8.62 -24.96
C ASN A 2 -7.02 -7.79 -23.67
N THR A 3 -7.86 -8.12 -22.69
CA THR A 3 -7.69 -7.65 -21.31
C THR A 3 -6.52 -8.41 -20.70
N GLU A 4 -5.31 -7.87 -20.82
CA GLU A 4 -4.17 -8.33 -20.02
C GLU A 4 -4.52 -8.14 -18.53
N LYS A 5 -4.71 -9.25 -17.82
CA LYS A 5 -4.99 -9.26 -16.39
C LYS A 5 -3.82 -8.64 -15.62
N MET A 6 -4.13 -7.69 -14.77
CA MET A 6 -3.24 -7.11 -13.77
C MET A 6 -2.63 -8.21 -12.88
N ASP A 7 -1.30 -8.31 -12.84
CA ASP A 7 -0.59 -9.31 -12.04
C ASP A 7 -0.25 -8.75 -10.66
N HIS A 8 -1.28 -8.59 -9.84
CA HIS A 8 -1.14 -8.07 -8.48
C HIS A 8 -0.20 -8.89 -7.58
N GLN A 9 0.03 -10.17 -7.92
CA GLN A 9 0.98 -11.01 -7.20
C GLN A 9 2.42 -10.54 -7.40
N LYS A 10 2.76 -9.95 -8.56
CA LYS A 10 4.07 -9.32 -8.77
C LYS A 10 4.26 -8.11 -7.86
N ILE A 11 3.24 -7.25 -7.73
CA ILE A 11 3.30 -6.06 -6.88
C ILE A 11 3.54 -6.45 -5.43
N VAL A 12 2.77 -7.41 -4.91
CA VAL A 12 2.94 -7.90 -3.54
C VAL A 12 4.34 -8.46 -3.32
N LYS A 13 4.86 -9.25 -4.26
CA LYS A 13 6.24 -9.77 -4.20
C LYS A 13 7.28 -8.65 -4.20
N SER A 14 7.10 -7.61 -5.01
CA SER A 14 8.00 -6.46 -5.02
C SER A 14 7.98 -5.71 -3.69
N LEU A 15 6.79 -5.49 -3.10
CA LEU A 15 6.66 -4.86 -1.79
C LEU A 15 7.36 -5.68 -0.68
N GLU A 16 7.17 -6.99 -0.70
CA GLU A 16 7.83 -7.93 0.23
C GLU A 16 9.36 -7.92 0.04
N ALA A 17 9.86 -7.73 -1.18
CA ALA A 17 11.28 -7.62 -1.47
C ALA A 17 11.90 -6.25 -1.07
N SER A 18 11.11 -5.16 -1.08
CA SER A 18 11.60 -3.79 -0.85
C SER A 18 11.64 -3.33 0.62
N HIS A 19 11.73 -4.26 1.56
CA HIS A 19 11.78 -4.02 3.03
C HIS A 19 10.53 -3.35 3.63
N PHE A 20 9.36 -3.53 3.02
CA PHE A 20 8.11 -3.12 3.65
C PHE A 20 7.73 -4.08 4.78
N ILE A 21 7.25 -3.53 5.89
CA ILE A 21 6.67 -4.30 6.99
C ILE A 21 5.21 -4.57 6.66
N LYS A 22 4.82 -5.85 6.67
CA LYS A 22 3.44 -6.28 6.46
C LYS A 22 2.66 -6.19 7.77
N ILE A 23 1.56 -5.45 7.76
CA ILE A 23 0.71 -5.15 8.91
C ILE A 23 -0.74 -5.45 8.54
N THR A 24 -1.47 -6.15 9.40
CA THR A 24 -2.91 -6.36 9.22
C THR A 24 -3.67 -5.19 9.81
N ASN A 25 -4.60 -4.61 9.05
CA ASN A 25 -5.51 -3.60 9.57
C ASN A 25 -6.56 -4.24 10.49
N ASN A 26 -6.48 -3.91 11.78
CA ASN A 26 -7.42 -4.25 12.83
C ASN A 26 -8.21 -3.03 13.35
N GLY A 27 -7.94 -1.84 12.81
CA GLY A 27 -8.61 -0.59 13.14
C GLY A 27 -9.75 -0.26 12.17
N ASN A 28 -10.52 0.78 12.48
CA ASN A 28 -11.76 1.12 11.76
C ASN A 28 -11.58 2.14 10.61
N TRP A 29 -10.34 2.57 10.34
CA TRP A 29 -10.08 3.66 9.39
C TRP A 29 -9.83 3.22 7.95
N LEU A 30 -9.58 1.93 7.79
CA LEU A 30 -9.51 1.22 6.51
C LEU A 30 -10.44 0.02 6.57
N GLU A 31 -10.61 -0.62 5.43
CA GLU A 31 -11.36 -1.85 5.24
C GLU A 31 -10.83 -2.92 6.19
N ASN A 32 -11.76 -3.62 6.84
CA ASN A 32 -11.44 -4.67 7.79
C ASN A 32 -10.61 -5.76 7.10
N HIS A 33 -9.51 -6.16 7.74
CA HIS A 33 -8.57 -7.17 7.23
C HIS A 33 -7.76 -6.76 6.00
N ALA A 34 -7.75 -5.47 5.62
CA ALA A 34 -6.80 -4.99 4.62
C ALA A 34 -5.36 -5.27 5.07
N ILE A 35 -4.50 -5.63 4.13
CA ILE A 35 -3.07 -5.75 4.36
C ILE A 35 -2.41 -4.41 4.05
N ILE A 36 -1.65 -3.89 5.01
CA ILE A 36 -0.88 -2.67 4.88
C ILE A 36 0.60 -3.04 4.79
N TYR A 37 1.26 -2.65 3.71
CA TYR A 37 2.71 -2.69 3.58
C TYR A 37 3.25 -1.31 3.93
N ALA A 38 4.00 -1.20 5.02
CA ALA A 38 4.50 0.07 5.54
C ALA A 38 6.02 0.19 5.43
N LYS A 39 6.51 1.36 5.02
CA LYS A 39 7.94 1.71 5.06
C LYS A 39 8.09 3.13 5.57
N GLU A 40 8.89 3.32 6.61
CA GLU A 40 9.23 4.67 7.07
C GLU A 40 10.09 5.36 6.01
N ILE A 41 9.72 6.59 5.66
CA ILE A 41 10.45 7.38 4.65
C ILE A 41 11.11 8.63 5.25
N LYS A 42 10.63 9.07 6.41
CA LYS A 42 11.16 10.20 7.19
C LYS A 42 10.51 10.14 8.57
N ASN A 43 11.23 10.43 9.67
CA ASN A 43 10.73 10.41 11.05
C ASN A 43 9.20 10.52 11.17
N THR A 44 8.56 9.44 11.65
CA THR A 44 7.10 9.32 11.87
C THR A 44 6.21 9.40 10.62
N ILE A 45 6.79 9.55 9.43
CA ILE A 45 6.12 9.56 8.12
C ILE A 45 6.40 8.25 7.39
N PHE A 46 5.31 7.59 7.01
CA PHE A 46 5.32 6.28 6.37
C PHE A 46 4.72 6.34 4.98
N LEU A 47 5.37 5.63 4.05
CA LEU A 47 4.77 5.22 2.78
C LEU A 47 4.02 3.91 3.02
N LEU A 48 2.73 3.91 2.71
CA LEU A 48 1.84 2.77 2.92
C LEU A 48 1.27 2.28 1.59
N PHE A 49 1.25 0.97 1.39
CA PHE A 49 0.41 0.31 0.39
C PHE A 49 -0.68 -0.49 1.08
N VAL A 50 -1.93 -0.08 0.88
CA VAL A 50 -3.09 -0.76 1.41
C VAL A 50 -3.66 -1.64 0.32
N VAL A 51 -3.56 -2.94 0.51
CA VAL A 51 -4.03 -3.97 -0.41
C VAL A 51 -5.32 -4.54 0.15
N SER A 52 -6.42 -4.35 -0.59
CA SER A 52 -7.71 -4.92 -0.26
C SER A 52 -7.94 -6.18 -1.08
N GLU A 53 -8.16 -7.29 -0.38
CA GLU A 53 -8.40 -8.60 -0.98
C GLU A 53 -9.82 -9.08 -0.69
N SER A 54 -10.43 -9.68 -1.70
CA SER A 54 -11.75 -10.30 -1.61
C SER A 54 -11.71 -11.62 -2.36
N LYS A 55 -12.07 -12.71 -1.66
CA LYS A 55 -12.12 -14.08 -2.23
C LYS A 55 -10.82 -14.48 -2.96
N GLY A 56 -9.66 -14.11 -2.41
CA GLY A 56 -8.33 -14.44 -2.96
C GLY A 56 -7.95 -13.66 -4.22
N LYS A 57 -8.64 -12.54 -4.51
CA LYS A 57 -8.28 -11.61 -5.57
C LYS A 57 -8.06 -10.23 -4.95
N ILE A 58 -6.98 -9.58 -5.35
CA ILE A 58 -6.75 -8.17 -5.04
C ILE A 58 -7.76 -7.36 -5.84
N GLU A 59 -8.55 -6.54 -5.13
CA GLU A 59 -9.59 -5.69 -5.72
C GLU A 59 -9.12 -4.25 -5.87
N ASP A 60 -8.34 -3.74 -4.91
CA ASP A 60 -7.82 -2.37 -4.92
C ASP A 60 -6.46 -2.31 -4.22
N ILE A 61 -5.59 -1.44 -4.72
CA ILE A 61 -4.33 -1.07 -4.08
C ILE A 61 -4.34 0.45 -3.93
N ARG A 62 -4.07 0.94 -2.73
CA ARG A 62 -3.92 2.37 -2.45
C ARG A 62 -2.53 2.66 -1.93
N ALA A 63 -1.95 3.76 -2.38
CA ALA A 63 -0.72 4.30 -1.85
C ALA A 63 -1.05 5.52 -0.97
N LEU A 64 -0.52 5.56 0.24
CA LEU A 64 -0.62 6.72 1.13
C LEU A 64 0.75 7.16 1.60
N ILE A 65 0.92 8.47 1.80
CA ILE A 65 1.96 8.98 2.69
C ILE A 65 1.22 9.53 3.91
N ALA A 66 1.51 8.98 5.08
CA ALA A 66 0.79 9.30 6.30
C ALA A 66 1.73 9.34 7.51
N GLN A 67 1.40 10.18 8.48
CA GLN A 67 2.14 10.35 9.71
C GLN A 67 1.51 9.50 10.82
N PHE A 68 2.36 8.74 11.52
CA PHE A 68 2.04 7.99 12.74
C PHE A 68 3.15 8.23 13.75
N ASP A 69 2.78 8.43 15.00
CA ASP A 69 3.70 8.51 16.15
C ASP A 69 4.60 7.26 16.28
N ASP A 70 4.07 6.08 15.97
CA ASP A 70 4.82 4.81 15.95
C ASP A 70 4.31 3.84 14.87
N VAL A 71 5.21 2.99 14.35
CA VAL A 71 4.86 1.93 13.37
C VAL A 71 3.82 0.95 13.94
N GLY A 72 3.84 0.70 15.25
CA GLY A 72 2.92 -0.18 15.95
C GLY A 72 1.50 0.36 16.04
N ASN A 73 1.25 1.63 15.70
CA ASN A 73 -0.07 2.23 15.62
C ASN A 73 -0.70 2.11 14.23
N ILE A 74 0.11 1.82 13.20
CA ILE A 74 -0.38 1.50 11.85
C ILE A 74 -1.27 0.27 11.92
N GLY A 75 -2.47 0.38 11.34
CA GLY A 75 -3.47 -0.69 11.35
C GLY A 75 -4.21 -0.86 12.68
N LYS A 76 -3.99 -0.01 13.69
CA LYS A 76 -4.79 0.04 14.93
C LYS A 76 -5.58 1.35 15.05
N HIS A 77 -4.92 2.46 14.72
CA HIS A 77 -5.45 3.80 14.84
C HIS A 77 -5.36 4.54 13.51
N GLU A 78 -6.13 5.62 13.38
CA GLU A 78 -5.99 6.57 12.27
C GLU A 78 -4.62 7.24 12.31
N PRO A 79 -4.05 7.60 11.14
CA PRO A 79 -2.87 8.45 11.10
C PRO A 79 -3.17 9.81 11.73
N GLU A 80 -2.15 10.44 12.33
CA GLU A 80 -2.25 11.83 12.77
C GLU A 80 -2.52 12.77 11.58
N GLN A 81 -1.93 12.44 10.43
CA GLN A 81 -2.10 13.21 9.20
C GLN A 81 -1.93 12.33 7.96
N ILE A 82 -2.75 12.56 6.94
CA ILE A 82 -2.53 12.02 5.58
C ILE A 82 -1.94 13.15 4.73
N LEU A 83 -0.74 12.93 4.22
CA LEU A 83 -0.01 13.89 3.38
C LEU A 83 -0.23 13.63 1.89
N PHE A 84 -0.51 12.38 1.52
CA PHE A 84 -0.78 11.98 0.15
C PHE A 84 -1.70 10.76 0.09
N TYR A 85 -2.53 10.69 -0.95
CA TYR A 85 -3.39 9.55 -1.24
C TYR A 85 -3.52 9.33 -2.74
N LEU A 86 -3.28 8.09 -3.19
CA LEU A 86 -3.50 7.64 -4.56
C LEU A 86 -4.21 6.28 -4.53
N SER A 87 -5.29 6.16 -5.30
CA SER A 87 -5.97 4.88 -5.52
C SER A 87 -5.57 4.32 -6.89
N ILE A 88 -4.96 3.14 -6.90
CA ILE A 88 -4.41 2.49 -8.08
C ILE A 88 -5.46 1.50 -8.60
N ARG A 89 -6.44 2.02 -9.36
CA ARG A 89 -7.59 1.23 -9.85
C ARG A 89 -7.45 0.77 -11.30
N LYS A 90 -6.53 1.35 -12.07
CA LYS A 90 -6.34 1.04 -13.50
C LYS A 90 -4.89 0.70 -13.79
N LYS A 91 -4.67 -0.16 -14.79
CA LYS A 91 -3.34 -0.65 -15.22
C LYS A 91 -2.35 0.49 -15.53
N ASN A 92 -2.81 1.63 -16.04
CA ASN A 92 -1.94 2.76 -16.34
C ASN A 92 -1.37 3.42 -15.09
N ASP A 93 -2.13 3.44 -13.98
CA ASP A 93 -1.69 4.00 -12.70
C ASP A 93 -0.57 3.14 -12.10
N LEU A 94 -0.60 1.83 -12.38
CA LEU A 94 0.43 0.90 -11.96
C LEU A 94 1.75 1.12 -12.71
N HIS A 95 1.74 1.47 -13.99
CA HIS A 95 2.97 1.76 -14.73
C HIS A 95 3.74 2.94 -14.10
N TYR A 96 3.02 3.97 -13.66
CA TYR A 96 3.63 5.08 -12.93
C TYR A 96 4.12 4.65 -11.55
N PHE A 97 3.40 3.74 -10.90
CA PHE A 97 3.79 3.17 -9.63
C PHE A 97 5.08 2.32 -9.71
N GLU A 98 5.15 1.39 -10.67
CA GLU A 98 6.34 0.56 -10.92
C GLU A 98 7.55 1.44 -11.24
N LYS A 99 7.39 2.45 -12.10
CA LYS A 99 8.44 3.43 -12.35
C LYS A 99 8.85 4.18 -11.08
N PHE A 100 7.92 4.63 -10.26
CA PHE A 100 8.23 5.29 -8.99
C PHE A 100 9.07 4.39 -8.07
N MET A 101 8.75 3.09 -8.03
CA MET A 101 9.49 2.10 -7.25
C MET A 101 10.88 1.77 -7.82
N GLU A 102 11.03 1.76 -9.15
CA GLU A 102 12.30 1.52 -9.86
C GLU A 102 13.23 2.74 -9.89
N ILE A 103 12.74 3.95 -9.60
CA ILE A 103 13.54 5.20 -9.67
C ILE A 103 14.55 5.35 -8.50
N HIS A 104 14.61 4.40 -7.57
CA HIS A 104 15.63 4.41 -6.52
C HIS A 104 16.63 3.26 -6.66
N ASP A 105 17.64 3.51 -7.51
CA ASP A 105 19.03 3.08 -7.33
C ASP A 105 19.93 4.34 -7.24
#